data_AF-A0A9D1YCX9-F1
#
_entry.id   AF-A0A9D1YCX9-F1
#
_cell.length_a   1.000
_cell.length_b   1.000
_cell.length_c   1.000
_cell.angle_alpha   90.00
_cell.angle_beta   90.00
_cell.angle_gamma   90.00
#
_symmetry.space_group_name_H-M   'P 1'
#
loop_
_entity.id
_entity.type
_entity.pdbx_description
1 polymer ?
#
loop_
_entity_poly.entity_id
_entity_poly.type
_entity_poly.pdbx_seq_one_letter_code
_entity_poly.pdbx_strand_id
1 'polypeptide(L)'
;MELTREALRAVEFRSRGQWYQARQVDQFIEELTVAVDQAQRERDTLCQELKEARCQSEELEARAAALEEEIQALAQKKAALEETLAAQPKRPAWEERQHRVLEDLSAERDQLIADIKALRQFREDFRAAVEGDARAFLEKASTLASEEVLP
;
A
#
# COMPACT_ATOMS: atom_id res chain seq x y z
N MET A 1 6.19 -21.96 -82.42
CA MET A 1 6.35 -21.15 -81.19
C MET A 1 7.05 -21.90 -80.05
N GLU A 2 7.08 -23.24 -80.05
CA GLU A 2 7.83 -24.05 -79.06
C GLU A 2 9.36 -23.87 -79.19
N LEU A 3 9.89 -23.96 -80.41
CA LEU A 3 11.34 -23.86 -80.70
C LEU A 3 11.98 -22.53 -80.27
N THR A 4 11.24 -21.42 -80.36
CA THR A 4 11.72 -20.10 -79.92
C THR A 4 11.76 -20.00 -78.39
N ARG A 5 10.87 -20.70 -77.67
CA ARG A 5 10.91 -20.79 -76.20
C ARG A 5 12.05 -21.68 -75.71
N GLU A 6 12.37 -22.75 -76.43
CA GLU A 6 13.52 -23.60 -76.12
C GLU A 6 14.86 -22.88 -76.38
N ALA A 7 14.96 -22.14 -77.48
CA ALA A 7 16.14 -21.32 -77.78
C ALA A 7 16.39 -20.25 -76.70
N LEU A 8 15.33 -19.61 -76.19
CA LEU A 8 15.44 -18.63 -75.09
C LEU A 8 15.87 -19.26 -73.76
N ARG A 9 15.55 -20.54 -73.51
CA ARG A 9 15.97 -21.26 -72.29
C ARG A 9 17.45 -21.62 -72.27
N ALA A 10 18.08 -21.70 -73.44
CA ALA A 10 19.50 -21.99 -73.61
C ALA A 10 20.37 -20.73 -73.73
N VAL A 11 19.81 -19.54 -73.46
CA VAL A 11 20.57 -18.29 -73.54
C VAL A 11 21.58 -18.23 -72.41
N GLU A 12 22.85 -18.23 -72.79
CA GLU A 12 23.98 -18.09 -71.89
C GLU A 12 24.75 -16.82 -72.24
N PHE A 13 25.30 -16.17 -71.22
CA PHE A 13 26.14 -15.00 -71.40
C PHE A 13 27.39 -15.10 -70.55
N ARG A 14 28.45 -14.44 -71.00
CA ARG A 14 29.74 -14.46 -70.34
C ARG A 14 29.97 -13.18 -69.56
N SER A 15 30.26 -13.29 -68.28
CA SER A 15 30.66 -12.16 -67.44
C SER A 15 31.86 -12.55 -66.59
N ARG A 16 32.84 -11.65 -66.47
CA ARG A 16 34.08 -11.85 -65.68
C ARG A 16 34.76 -13.22 -65.90
N GLY A 17 34.74 -13.71 -67.14
CA GLY A 17 35.37 -14.98 -67.53
C GLY A 17 34.52 -16.23 -67.33
N GLN A 18 33.35 -16.16 -66.68
CA GLN A 18 32.45 -17.30 -66.44
C GLN A 18 31.17 -17.21 -67.29
N TRP A 19 30.56 -18.37 -67.55
CA TRP A 19 29.29 -18.50 -68.28
C TRP A 19 28.13 -18.61 -67.30
N TYR A 20 27.06 -17.86 -67.56
CA TYR A 20 25.85 -17.83 -66.75
C TYR A 20 24.64 -18.16 -67.61
N GLN A 21 23.73 -18.96 -67.07
CA GLN A 21 22.42 -19.20 -67.68
C GLN A 21 21.49 -18.04 -67.35
N ALA A 22 20.89 -17.42 -68.37
CA ALA A 22 20.01 -16.26 -68.19
C ALA A 22 18.89 -16.55 -67.18
N ARG A 23 18.26 -17.72 -67.27
CA ARG A 23 17.18 -18.13 -66.36
C ARG A 23 17.59 -18.16 -64.88
N GLN A 24 18.81 -18.62 -64.58
CA GLN A 24 19.28 -18.69 -63.19
C GLN A 24 19.53 -17.29 -62.63
N VAL A 25 20.03 -16.39 -63.48
CA VAL A 25 20.25 -15.00 -63.12
C VAL A 25 18.93 -14.27 -62.92
N ASP A 26 17.94 -14.50 -63.78
CA ASP A 26 16.60 -13.93 -63.62
C ASP A 26 15.95 -14.38 -62.30
N GLN A 27 16.01 -15.68 -61.99
CA GLN A 27 15.52 -16.22 -60.71
C GLN A 27 16.24 -15.60 -59.50
N PHE A 28 17.57 -15.48 -59.57
CA PHE A 28 18.35 -14.85 -58.51
C PHE A 28 18.01 -13.36 -58.35
N ILE A 29 17.78 -12.63 -59.44
CA ILE A 29 17.36 -11.22 -59.40
C ILE A 29 15.96 -11.11 -58.80
N GLU A 30 15.02 -12.00 -59.14
CA GLU A 30 13.69 -12.05 -58.54
C GLU A 30 13.77 -12.28 -57.02
N GLU A 31 14.56 -13.25 -56.57
CA GLU A 31 14.79 -13.52 -55.15
C GLU A 31 15.42 -12.32 -54.42
N LEU A 32 16.44 -11.69 -55.01
CA LEU A 32 17.05 -10.49 -54.46
C LEU A 32 16.06 -9.33 -54.38
N THR A 33 15.20 -9.16 -55.38
CA THR A 33 14.19 -8.10 -55.38
C THR A 33 13.20 -8.30 -54.24
N VAL A 34 12.71 -9.52 -54.04
CA VAL A 34 11.82 -9.87 -52.92
C VAL A 34 12.51 -9.64 -51.58
N ALA A 35 13.78 -10.05 -51.43
CA ALA A 35 14.54 -9.86 -50.20
C ALA A 35 14.77 -8.38 -49.89
N VAL A 36 15.08 -7.56 -50.90
CA VAL A 36 15.24 -6.11 -50.74
C VAL A 36 13.92 -5.46 -50.35
N ASP A 37 12.81 -5.83 -50.98
CA ASP A 37 11.49 -5.29 -50.65
C ASP A 37 11.07 -5.66 -49.22
N GLN A 38 11.37 -6.88 -48.77
CA GLN A 38 11.14 -7.30 -47.39
C GLN A 38 11.99 -6.50 -46.41
N ALA A 39 13.30 -6.38 -46.66
CA ALA A 39 14.20 -5.59 -45.82
C ALA A 39 13.80 -4.11 -45.77
N GLN A 40 13.28 -3.54 -46.86
CA GLN A 40 12.76 -2.17 -46.88
C GLN A 40 11.52 -2.03 -45.98
N ARG A 41 10.58 -2.98 -46.04
CA ARG A 41 9.39 -2.97 -45.17
C ARG A 41 9.78 -3.10 -43.70
N GLU A 42 10.70 -4.01 -43.37
CA GLU A 42 11.20 -4.19 -42.01
C GLU A 42 11.92 -2.92 -41.50
N ARG A 43 12.73 -2.29 -42.35
CA ARG A 43 13.36 -1.01 -42.01
C ARG A 43 12.30 0.06 -41.74
N ASP A 44 11.27 0.14 -42.57
CA ASP A 44 10.23 1.15 -42.43
C ASP A 44 9.39 0.94 -41.16
N THR A 45 9.09 -0.31 -40.79
CA THR A 45 8.43 -0.63 -39.51
C THR A 45 9.32 -0.30 -38.32
N LEU A 46 10.60 -0.67 -38.35
CA LEU A 46 11.54 -0.33 -37.28
C LEU A 46 11.74 1.19 -37.16
N CYS A 47 11.73 1.93 -38.28
CA CYS A 47 11.76 3.39 -38.25
C CYS A 47 10.51 4.00 -37.61
N GLN A 48 9.34 3.38 -37.76
CA GLN A 48 8.11 3.82 -37.10
C GLN A 48 8.18 3.53 -35.59
N GLU A 49 8.53 2.31 -35.21
CA GLU A 49 8.70 1.92 -33.80
C GLU A 49 9.73 2.79 -33.08
N LEU A 50 10.85 3.11 -33.74
CA LEU A 50 11.88 3.99 -33.18
C LEU A 50 11.37 5.42 -32.98
N LYS A 51 10.50 5.93 -33.87
CA LYS A 51 9.87 7.24 -33.67
C LYS A 51 8.89 7.22 -32.51
N GLU A 52 8.05 6.19 -32.43
CA GLU A 52 7.09 6.02 -31.34
C GLU A 52 7.80 5.91 -29.99
N ALA A 53 8.86 5.11 -29.90
CA ALA A 53 9.68 4.97 -28.69
C ALA A 53 10.33 6.30 -28.30
N ARG A 54 10.80 7.10 -29.26
CA ARG A 54 11.34 8.44 -28.98
C ARG A 54 10.28 9.38 -28.43
N CYS A 55 9.10 9.43 -29.04
CA CYS A 55 7.99 10.25 -28.54
C CYS A 55 7.60 9.82 -27.11
N GLN A 56 7.53 8.53 -26.84
CA GLN A 56 7.26 8.01 -25.49
C GLN A 56 8.36 8.40 -24.49
N SER A 57 9.63 8.34 -24.88
CA SER A 57 10.74 8.79 -24.03
C SER A 57 10.63 10.27 -23.69
N GLU A 58 10.38 11.12 -24.70
CA GLU A 58 10.20 12.57 -24.52
C GLU A 58 9.01 12.88 -23.59
N GLU A 59 7.89 12.18 -23.75
CA GLU A 59 6.72 12.31 -22.88
C GLU A 59 7.03 11.89 -21.42
N LEU A 60 7.77 10.80 -21.24
CA LEU A 60 8.16 10.31 -19.92
C LEU A 60 9.15 11.26 -19.25
N GLU A 61 10.12 11.80 -19.99
CA GLU A 61 11.06 12.82 -19.50
C GLU A 61 10.31 14.09 -19.06
N ALA A 62 9.34 14.56 -19.85
CA ALA A 62 8.52 15.71 -19.49
C ALA A 62 7.70 15.45 -18.21
N ARG A 63 7.11 14.26 -18.07
CA ARG A 63 6.40 13.86 -16.84
C ARG A 63 7.32 13.75 -15.64
N ALA A 64 8.52 13.22 -15.82
CA ALA A 64 9.52 13.13 -14.76
C ALA A 64 9.91 14.52 -14.26
N ALA A 65 10.20 15.46 -15.18
CA ALA A 65 10.51 16.84 -14.83
C ALA A 65 9.36 17.53 -14.07
N ALA A 66 8.10 17.33 -14.50
CA ALA A 66 6.94 17.88 -13.80
C ALA A 66 6.80 17.32 -12.37
N LEU A 67 7.02 16.00 -12.19
CA LEU A 67 6.99 15.38 -10.86
C LEU A 67 8.14 15.86 -9.97
N GLU A 68 9.32 16.11 -10.53
CA GLU A 68 10.44 16.69 -9.79
C GLU A 68 10.11 18.09 -9.25
N GLU A 69 9.47 18.93 -10.07
CA GLU A 69 8.98 20.25 -9.64
C GLU A 69 7.94 20.13 -8.52
N GLU A 70 6.98 19.20 -8.65
CA GLU A 70 5.98 18.95 -7.59
C GLU A 70 6.62 18.48 -6.28
N ILE A 71 7.60 17.58 -6.35
CA ILE A 71 8.34 17.11 -5.17
C ILE A 71 9.07 18.26 -4.50
N GLN A 72 9.72 19.14 -5.28
CA GLN A 72 10.39 20.33 -4.73
C GLN A 72 9.39 21.29 -4.07
N ALA A 73 8.25 21.53 -4.69
CA ALA A 73 7.20 22.38 -4.13
C ALA A 73 6.62 21.80 -2.82
N LEU A 74 6.42 20.47 -2.78
CA LEU A 74 5.97 19.78 -1.56
C LEU A 74 7.04 19.82 -0.46
N ALA A 75 8.32 19.67 -0.80
CA ALA A 75 9.42 19.79 0.15
C ALA A 75 9.48 21.18 0.77
N GLN A 76 9.31 22.24 -0.03
CA GLN A 76 9.25 23.62 0.46
C GLN A 76 8.04 23.85 1.38
N LYS A 77 6.85 23.35 1.00
CA LYS A 77 5.65 23.41 1.85
C LYS A 77 5.84 22.67 3.17
N LYS A 78 6.45 21.48 3.12
CA LYS A 78 6.75 20.70 4.32
C LYS A 78 7.71 21.45 5.24
N ALA A 79 8.80 22.02 4.70
CA ALA A 79 9.74 22.81 5.49
C ALA A 79 9.05 24.03 6.14
N ALA A 80 8.22 24.75 5.39
CA ALA A 80 7.45 25.87 5.92
C ALA A 80 6.48 25.43 7.04
N LEU A 81 5.82 24.28 6.89
CA LEU A 81 4.96 23.73 7.94
C LEU A 81 5.76 23.33 9.18
N GLU A 82 6.91 22.68 9.01
CA GLU A 82 7.80 22.34 10.12
C GLU A 82 8.30 23.58 10.85
N GLU A 83 8.66 24.65 10.14
CA GLU A 83 8.99 25.94 10.75
C GLU A 83 7.81 26.53 11.51
N THR A 84 6.61 26.52 10.94
CA THR A 84 5.42 27.01 11.65
C THR A 84 5.10 26.19 12.90
N LEU A 85 5.27 24.87 12.85
CA LEU A 85 5.09 23.98 14.00
C LEU A 85 6.18 24.19 15.06
N ALA A 86 7.43 24.41 14.65
CA ALA A 86 8.53 24.73 15.55
C ALA A 86 8.37 26.12 16.20
N ALA A 87 7.80 27.07 15.46
CA ALA A 87 7.51 28.42 15.92
C ALA A 87 6.23 28.49 16.77
N GLN A 88 5.40 27.43 16.80
CA GLN A 88 4.30 27.38 17.75
C GLN A 88 4.87 27.44 19.16
N PRO A 89 4.38 28.37 20.01
CA PRO A 89 4.82 28.42 21.38
C PRO A 89 4.52 27.06 22.02
N LYS A 90 5.54 26.42 22.59
CA LYS A 90 5.34 25.26 23.47
C LYS A 90 4.26 25.66 24.48
N ARG A 91 3.29 24.77 24.72
CA ARG A 91 2.22 25.02 25.70
C ARG A 91 2.85 25.61 26.96
N PRO A 92 2.37 26.76 27.44
CA PRO A 92 3.02 27.40 28.57
C PRO A 92 3.00 26.44 29.75
N ALA A 93 4.10 26.38 30.51
CA ALA A 93 4.30 25.37 31.55
C ALA A 93 3.18 25.28 32.60
N TRP A 94 2.33 26.32 32.72
CA TRP A 94 1.14 26.29 33.58
C TRP A 94 -0.01 25.45 33.00
N GLU A 95 -0.18 25.36 31.68
CA GLU A 95 -1.17 24.49 31.04
C GLU A 95 -0.79 23.01 31.21
N GLU A 96 0.48 22.67 31.05
CA GLU A 96 0.98 21.31 31.31
C GLU A 96 0.79 20.93 32.80
N ARG A 97 1.07 21.88 33.71
CA ARG A 97 0.82 21.69 35.15
C ARG A 97 -0.67 21.52 35.45
N GLN A 98 -1.54 22.31 34.84
CA GLN A 98 -2.99 22.17 35.01
C GLN A 98 -3.49 20.83 34.49
N HIS A 99 -2.98 20.36 33.35
CA HIS A 99 -3.36 19.05 32.81
C HIS A 99 -3.00 17.91 33.76
N ARG A 100 -1.79 17.96 34.34
CA ARG A 100 -1.34 16.98 35.36
C ARG A 100 -2.21 17.03 36.61
N VAL A 101 -2.52 18.22 37.12
CA VAL A 101 -3.40 18.38 38.29
C VAL A 101 -4.80 17.83 38.01
N LEU A 102 -5.33 18.03 36.80
CA LEU A 102 -6.63 17.48 36.42
C LEU A 102 -6.60 15.94 36.31
N GLU A 103 -5.50 15.37 35.83
CA GLU A 103 -5.28 13.93 35.80
C GLU A 103 -5.20 13.35 37.23
N ASP A 104 -4.42 13.97 38.11
CA ASP A 104 -4.28 13.57 39.52
C ASP A 104 -5.63 13.64 40.25
N LEU A 105 -6.36 14.74 40.10
CA LEU A 105 -7.70 14.90 40.69
C LEU A 105 -8.72 13.90 40.14
N SER A 106 -8.59 13.51 38.87
CA SER A 106 -9.46 12.49 38.27
C SER A 106 -9.16 11.10 38.87
N ALA A 107 -7.90 10.78 39.09
CA ALA A 107 -7.49 9.54 39.73
C ALA A 107 -7.96 9.50 41.20
N GLU A 108 -7.78 10.59 41.95
CA GLU A 108 -8.28 10.71 43.33
C GLU A 108 -9.80 10.56 43.40
N ARG A 109 -10.54 11.20 42.47
CA ARG A 109 -11.99 11.05 42.37
C ARG A 109 -12.39 9.59 42.17
N ASP A 110 -11.74 8.91 41.24
CA ASP A 110 -12.08 7.52 40.91
C ASP A 110 -11.74 6.56 42.07
N GLN A 111 -10.64 6.82 42.78
CA GLN A 111 -10.30 6.11 44.01
C GLN A 111 -11.35 6.32 45.10
N LEU A 112 -11.75 7.58 45.36
CA LEU A 112 -12.78 7.88 46.36
C LEU A 112 -14.14 7.22 46.01
N ILE A 113 -14.49 7.17 44.73
CA ILE A 113 -15.69 6.45 44.28
C ILE A 113 -15.56 4.96 44.56
N ALA A 114 -14.40 4.36 44.33
CA ALA A 114 -14.14 2.95 44.64
C ALA A 114 -14.24 2.69 46.14
N ASP A 115 -13.65 3.55 46.97
CA ASP A 115 -13.69 3.43 48.44
C ASP A 115 -15.13 3.56 48.97
N ILE A 116 -15.91 4.52 48.45
CA ILE A 116 -17.32 4.66 48.82
C ILE A 116 -18.11 3.39 48.47
N LYS A 117 -17.86 2.79 47.31
CA LYS A 117 -18.50 1.52 46.93
C LYS A 117 -18.09 0.38 47.87
N ALA A 118 -16.81 0.28 48.20
CA ALA A 118 -16.29 -0.73 49.12
C ALA A 118 -16.90 -0.56 50.53
N LEU A 119 -16.99 0.67 51.05
CA LEU A 119 -17.61 0.96 52.34
C LEU A 119 -19.10 0.63 52.38
N ARG A 120 -19.83 0.88 51.29
CA ARG A 120 -21.24 0.49 51.17
C ARG A 120 -21.40 -1.03 51.23
N GLN A 121 -20.59 -1.76 50.47
CA GLN A 121 -20.60 -3.22 50.47
C GLN A 121 -20.25 -3.76 51.87
N PHE A 122 -19.17 -3.27 52.47
CA PHE A 122 -18.76 -3.66 53.82
C PHE A 122 -19.88 -3.45 54.84
N ARG A 123 -20.61 -2.33 54.77
CA ARG A 123 -21.73 -2.05 55.67
C ARG A 123 -22.89 -3.03 55.46
N GLU A 124 -23.17 -3.42 54.23
CA GLU A 124 -24.20 -4.41 53.90
C GLU A 124 -23.82 -5.80 54.40
N ASP A 125 -22.57 -6.21 54.16
CA ASP A 125 -22.02 -7.48 54.64
C ASP A 125 -22.02 -7.54 56.16
N PHE A 126 -21.59 -6.47 56.82
CA PHE A 126 -21.60 -6.36 58.28
C PHE A 126 -23.02 -6.46 58.84
N ARG A 127 -23.99 -5.78 58.22
CA ARG A 127 -25.40 -5.88 58.64
C ARG A 127 -25.91 -7.31 58.48
N ALA A 128 -25.63 -7.96 57.35
CA ALA A 128 -26.03 -9.34 57.10
C ALA A 128 -25.41 -10.30 58.12
N ALA A 129 -24.14 -10.11 58.48
CA ALA A 129 -23.47 -10.89 59.52
C ALA A 129 -24.13 -10.71 60.89
N VAL A 130 -24.41 -9.47 61.30
CA VAL A 130 -25.10 -9.18 62.57
C VAL A 130 -26.52 -9.76 62.59
N GLU A 131 -27.26 -9.66 61.49
CA GLU A 131 -28.58 -10.29 61.36
C GLU A 131 -28.49 -11.82 61.45
N GLY A 132 -27.49 -12.43 60.82
CA GLY A 132 -27.20 -13.85 60.90
C GLY A 132 -26.88 -14.29 62.33
N ASP A 133 -25.99 -13.58 63.01
CA ASP A 133 -25.62 -13.84 64.41
C ASP A 133 -26.82 -13.69 65.34
N ALA A 134 -27.65 -12.67 65.14
CA ALA A 134 -28.87 -12.47 65.92
C ALA A 134 -29.88 -13.61 65.70
N ARG A 135 -30.07 -14.08 64.46
CA ARG A 135 -30.93 -15.24 64.16
C ARG A 135 -30.38 -16.51 64.78
N ALA A 136 -29.09 -16.78 64.65
CA ALA A 136 -28.45 -17.96 65.24
C ALA A 136 -28.53 -17.94 66.78
N PHE A 137 -28.43 -16.76 67.40
CA PHE A 137 -28.64 -16.59 68.83
C PHE A 137 -30.09 -16.89 69.23
N LEU A 138 -31.08 -16.38 68.50
CA LEU A 138 -32.50 -16.64 68.76
C LEU A 138 -32.87 -18.12 68.57
N GLU A 139 -32.34 -18.79 67.54
CA GLU A 139 -32.54 -20.22 67.35
C GLU A 139 -31.99 -21.03 68.53
N LYS A 140 -30.75 -20.76 68.97
CA LYS A 140 -30.15 -21.41 70.15
C LYS A 140 -30.97 -21.16 71.42
N ALA A 141 -31.49 -19.95 71.62
CA ALA A 141 -32.37 -19.65 72.75
C ALA A 141 -33.69 -20.43 72.67
N SER A 142 -34.25 -20.61 71.48
CA SER A 142 -35.49 -21.36 71.27
C SER A 142 -35.33 -22.88 71.47
N THR A 143 -34.18 -23.45 71.11
CA THR A 143 -33.87 -24.87 71.37
C THR A 143 -33.66 -25.13 72.85
N LEU A 144 -32.99 -24.23 73.58
CA LEU A 144 -32.81 -24.33 75.04
C LEU A 144 -34.16 -24.24 75.77
N ALA A 145 -35.04 -23.32 75.34
CA ALA A 145 -36.39 -23.21 75.91
C ALA A 145 -37.30 -24.41 75.56
N SER A 146 -37.04 -25.13 74.48
CA SER A 146 -37.80 -26.33 74.09
C SER A 146 -37.32 -27.60 74.79
N GLU A 147 -36.04 -27.70 75.17
CA GLU A 147 -35.50 -28.82 75.96
C GLU A 147 -36.01 -28.83 77.42
N GLU A 148 -36.43 -27.69 77.97
CA GLU A 148 -37.07 -27.61 79.30
C GLU A 148 -38.56 -28.03 79.31
N VAL A 149 -39.18 -28.34 78.15
CA VAL A 149 -40.63 -28.61 78.03
C VAL A 149 -40.99 -30.04 77.58
N LEU A 150 -40.03 -30.98 77.54
CA LEU A 150 -40.35 -32.41 77.39
C LEU A 150 -40.23 -33.13 78.76
N PRO A 151 -41.29 -33.83 79.23
CA PRO A 151 -41.40 -34.39 80.59
C PRO A 151 -40.46 -35.56 80.87
#